data_AF-A0A852VP67-F1
#
_entry.id   AF-A0A852VP67-F1
#
_cell.length_a   1.000
_cell.length_b   1.000
_cell.length_c   1.000
_cell.angle_alpha   90.00
_cell.angle_beta   90.00
_cell.angle_gamma   90.00
#
_symmetry.space_group_name_H-M   'P 1'
#
loop_
_entity.id
_entity.type
_entity.pdbx_description
1 polymer ?
#
loop_
_entity_poly.entity_id
_entity_poly.type
_entity_poly.pdbx_seq_one_letter_code
_entity_poly.pdbx_strand_id
1 'polypeptide(L)'
;MKANLLTLAVVIFTLGLLLAHPSEVIWSTAKVIGAVIAGISFPLFVLARWQLGSSFSIKAKASRLVTTGLYSRIRNPIYLFGGLFTVGVSLFFSVWGPVVVALVLVPMQVVRARREERVLAGAFGEEYARYKSRTWF
;
A
#
# COMPACT_ATOMS: atom_id res chain seq x y z
N MET A 1 -5.65 -12.78 -13.72
CA MET A 1 -4.31 -13.27 -13.34
C MET A 1 -3.14 -12.27 -13.54
N LYS A 2 -3.22 -11.25 -14.41
CA LYS A 2 -2.07 -10.34 -14.68
C LYS A 2 -1.56 -9.50 -13.48
N ALA A 3 -2.41 -9.23 -12.50
CA ALA A 3 -2.07 -8.34 -11.38
C ALA A 3 -1.30 -9.03 -10.23
N ASN A 4 -1.07 -10.35 -10.30
CA ASN A 4 -0.15 -11.04 -9.38
C ASN A 4 1.30 -10.84 -9.81
N LEU A 5 1.59 -10.70 -11.10
CA LEU A 5 2.96 -10.59 -11.62
C LEU A 5 3.63 -9.28 -11.21
N LEU A 6 2.91 -8.15 -11.25
CA LEU A 6 3.44 -6.85 -10.83
C LEU A 6 3.71 -6.81 -9.32
N THR A 7 2.81 -7.35 -8.52
CA THR A 7 3.00 -7.45 -7.06
C THR A 7 4.18 -8.35 -6.74
N LEU A 8 4.28 -9.50 -7.41
CA LEU A 8 5.39 -10.43 -7.28
C LEU A 8 6.72 -9.80 -7.73
N ALA A 9 6.72 -8.99 -8.79
CA ALA A 9 7.89 -8.26 -9.26
C ALA A 9 8.36 -7.21 -8.23
N VAL A 10 7.43 -6.46 -7.62
CA VAL A 10 7.75 -5.52 -6.53
C VAL A 10 8.29 -6.26 -5.30
N VAL A 11 7.68 -7.39 -4.94
CA VAL A 11 8.14 -8.27 -3.86
C VAL A 11 9.57 -8.76 -4.13
N ILE A 12 9.81 -9.34 -5.31
CA ILE A 12 11.11 -9.88 -5.73
C ILE A 12 12.17 -8.78 -5.81
N PHE A 13 11.83 -7.62 -6.38
CA PHE A 13 12.74 -6.48 -6.48
C PHE A 13 13.14 -5.96 -5.10
N THR A 14 12.18 -5.85 -4.17
CA THR A 14 12.48 -5.35 -2.82
C THR A 14 13.25 -6.38 -1.99
N LEU A 15 12.93 -7.68 -2.11
CA LEU A 15 13.71 -8.77 -1.52
C LEU A 15 15.13 -8.81 -2.09
N GLY A 16 15.29 -8.61 -3.40
CA GLY A 16 16.61 -8.54 -4.06
C GLY A 16 17.47 -7.39 -3.54
N LEU A 17 16.87 -6.21 -3.36
CA LEU A 17 17.53 -5.05 -2.75
C LEU A 17 17.96 -5.31 -1.30
N LEU A 18 17.12 -5.97 -0.51
CA LEU A 18 17.41 -6.32 0.89
C LEU A 18 18.52 -7.38 1.01
N LEU A 19 18.51 -8.38 0.14
CA LEU A 19 19.51 -9.47 0.14
C LEU A 19 20.85 -9.06 -0.47
N ALA A 20 20.90 -8.03 -1.31
CA ALA A 20 22.13 -7.53 -1.93
C ALA A 20 23.04 -6.72 -0.98
N HIS A 21 22.54 -6.31 0.19
CA HIS A 21 23.30 -5.50 1.15
C HIS A 21 23.36 -6.05 2.59
N PRO A 22 23.77 -7.31 2.87
CA PRO A 22 23.77 -7.81 4.26
C PRO A 22 25.02 -7.41 5.05
N SER A 23 26.17 -7.24 4.41
CA SER A 23 27.48 -7.27 5.09
C SER A 23 28.13 -5.91 5.38
N GLU A 24 27.59 -4.80 4.88
CA GLU A 24 28.16 -3.44 5.08
C GLU A 24 27.20 -2.44 5.74
N VAL A 25 26.07 -2.91 6.28
CA VAL A 25 25.08 -2.01 6.88
C VAL A 25 25.49 -1.62 8.29
N ILE A 26 26.05 -0.40 8.41
CA ILE A 26 26.15 0.28 9.71
C ILE A 26 24.72 0.61 10.17
N TRP A 27 24.26 -0.05 11.24
CA TRP A 27 22.93 0.10 11.79
C TRP A 27 22.78 1.43 12.53
N SER A 28 21.98 2.33 11.98
CA SER A 28 21.54 3.55 12.66
C SER A 28 20.09 3.42 13.13
N THR A 29 19.67 4.26 14.08
CA THR A 29 18.28 4.30 14.57
C THR A 29 17.27 4.45 13.43
N ALA A 30 17.58 5.28 12.43
CA ALA A 30 16.72 5.46 11.26
C ALA A 30 16.56 4.16 10.46
N LYS A 31 17.64 3.38 10.29
CA LYS A 31 17.57 2.10 9.57
C LYS A 31 16.76 1.07 10.33
N VAL A 32 16.88 1.01 11.66
CA VAL A 32 16.08 0.12 12.50
C VAL A 32 14.59 0.47 12.40
N ILE A 33 14.24 1.76 12.54
CA ILE A 33 12.86 2.25 12.37
C ILE A 33 12.34 1.90 10.97
N GLY A 34 13.15 2.14 9.94
CA GLY A 34 12.81 1.82 8.55
C GLY A 34 12.53 0.33 8.34
N ALA A 35 13.40 -0.53 8.85
CA ALA A 35 13.24 -1.99 8.78
C ALA A 35 11.95 -2.47 9.48
N VAL A 36 11.65 -1.93 10.66
CA VAL A 36 10.42 -2.28 11.40
C VAL A 36 9.18 -1.84 10.62
N ILE A 37 9.15 -0.60 10.14
CA ILE A 37 8.03 -0.08 9.35
C ILE A 37 7.83 -0.91 8.09
N ALA A 38 8.90 -1.19 7.34
CA ALA A 38 8.84 -1.98 6.12
C ALA A 38 8.38 -3.42 6.42
N GLY A 39 8.95 -4.05 7.45
CA GLY A 39 8.65 -5.42 7.85
C GLY A 39 7.21 -5.62 8.28
N ILE A 40 6.59 -4.64 8.94
CA ILE A 40 5.16 -4.70 9.32
C ILE A 40 4.25 -4.34 8.13
N SER A 41 4.60 -3.31 7.37
CA SER A 41 3.74 -2.78 6.31
C SER A 41 3.67 -3.73 5.11
N PHE A 42 4.74 -4.47 4.84
CA PHE A 42 4.80 -5.35 3.67
C PHE A 42 3.80 -6.52 3.71
N PRO A 43 3.72 -7.33 4.80
CA PRO A 43 2.68 -8.35 4.92
C PRO A 43 1.27 -7.78 4.83
N LEU A 44 1.02 -6.62 5.45
CA LEU A 44 -0.28 -5.95 5.42
C LEU A 44 -0.64 -5.45 4.02
N PHE A 45 0.34 -4.94 3.28
CA PHE A 45 0.18 -4.56 1.87
C PHE A 45 -0.16 -5.78 1.00
N VAL A 46 0.58 -6.88 1.16
CA VAL A 46 0.32 -8.14 0.44
C VAL A 46 -1.08 -8.67 0.77
N LEU A 47 -1.47 -8.64 2.04
CA LEU A 47 -2.80 -9.06 2.49
C LEU A 47 -3.91 -8.17 1.92
N ALA A 48 -3.74 -6.84 1.97
CA ALA A 48 -4.70 -5.88 1.40
C ALA A 48 -4.85 -6.06 -0.12
N ARG A 49 -3.73 -6.36 -0.80
CA ARG A 49 -3.74 -6.65 -2.23
C ARG A 49 -4.42 -7.97 -2.55
N TRP A 50 -4.19 -9.01 -1.75
CA TRP A 50 -4.81 -10.32 -1.91
C TRP A 50 -6.33 -10.26 -1.68
N GLN A 51 -6.78 -9.55 -0.64
CA GLN A 51 -8.20 -9.34 -0.32
C GLN A 51 -8.96 -8.60 -1.43
N LEU A 52 -8.31 -7.66 -2.13
CA LEU A 52 -8.86 -7.00 -3.32
C LEU A 52 -9.08 -7.98 -4.49
N GLY A 53 -8.23 -9.01 -4.61
CA GLY A 53 -8.34 -10.03 -5.64
C GLY A 53 -8.39 -9.47 -7.06
N SER A 54 -9.42 -9.86 -7.81
CA SER A 54 -9.74 -9.38 -9.17
C SER A 54 -10.40 -7.99 -9.21
N SER A 55 -10.83 -7.47 -8.05
CA SER A 55 -11.42 -6.13 -7.95
C SER A 55 -10.34 -5.04 -8.03
N PHE A 56 -9.06 -5.39 -7.89
CA PHE A 56 -7.97 -4.46 -8.16
C PHE A 56 -7.88 -4.14 -9.65
N SER A 57 -8.03 -2.86 -9.98
CA SER A 57 -7.91 -2.36 -11.34
C SER A 57 -7.08 -1.08 -11.36
N ILE A 58 -6.24 -0.93 -12.39
CA ILE A 58 -5.42 0.27 -12.61
C ILE A 58 -6.33 1.50 -12.84
N LYS A 59 -7.50 1.27 -13.47
CA LYS A 59 -8.58 2.25 -13.58
C LYS A 59 -9.59 2.01 -12.47
N ALA A 60 -10.05 3.06 -11.79
CA ALA A 60 -11.16 2.95 -10.85
C ALA A 60 -12.37 2.36 -11.61
N LYS A 61 -12.72 1.12 -11.27
CA LYS A 61 -13.85 0.38 -11.83
C LYS A 61 -14.61 -0.22 -10.67
N ALA A 62 -15.92 -0.02 -10.65
CA ALA A 62 -16.78 -0.65 -9.69
C ALA A 62 -17.13 -2.07 -10.15
N SER A 63 -16.27 -3.04 -9.86
CA SER A 63 -16.58 -4.46 -10.13
C SER A 63 -17.24 -5.13 -8.92
N ARG A 64 -16.78 -4.80 -7.71
CA ARG A 64 -17.29 -5.32 -6.44
C ARG A 64 -16.83 -4.43 -5.29
N LEU A 65 -17.69 -4.23 -4.31
CA LEU A 65 -17.33 -3.60 -3.04
C LEU A 65 -16.75 -4.64 -2.09
N VAL A 66 -15.47 -4.53 -1.75
CA VAL A 66 -14.79 -5.42 -0.80
C VAL A 66 -14.83 -4.79 0.58
N THR A 67 -15.46 -5.46 1.56
CA THR A 67 -15.66 -4.92 2.92
C THR A 67 -15.22 -5.87 4.04
N THR A 68 -14.42 -6.89 3.71
CA THR A 68 -13.96 -7.92 4.65
C THR A 68 -12.45 -7.78 4.92
N GLY A 69 -11.98 -8.39 6.01
CA GLY A 69 -10.55 -8.33 6.36
C GLY A 69 -10.09 -6.91 6.69
N LEU A 70 -8.98 -6.45 6.10
CA LEU A 70 -8.45 -5.10 6.34
C LEU A 70 -9.44 -4.02 5.85
N TYR A 71 -10.18 -4.31 4.78
CA TYR A 71 -11.21 -3.43 4.24
C TYR A 71 -12.39 -3.23 5.19
N SER A 72 -12.61 -4.11 6.16
CA SER A 72 -13.68 -3.92 7.16
C SER A 72 -13.42 -2.76 8.12
N ARG A 73 -12.16 -2.31 8.22
CA ARG A 73 -11.74 -1.24 9.14
C ARG A 73 -11.14 -0.05 8.40
N ILE A 74 -10.37 -0.25 7.34
CA ILE A 74 -9.66 0.79 6.59
C ILE A 74 -10.20 0.74 5.17
N ARG A 75 -10.64 1.85 4.57
CA ARG A 75 -11.21 1.81 3.21
C ARG A 75 -10.15 1.59 2.14
N ASN A 76 -8.97 2.14 2.38
CA ASN A 76 -7.88 2.22 1.42
C ASN A 76 -6.56 1.57 1.92
N PRO A 77 -6.58 0.34 2.45
CA PRO A 77 -5.42 -0.27 3.11
C PRO A 77 -4.26 -0.53 2.15
N ILE A 78 -4.53 -0.81 0.87
CA ILE A 78 -3.48 -0.98 -0.15
C ILE A 78 -2.63 0.29 -0.32
N TYR A 79 -3.27 1.46 -0.25
CA TYR A 79 -2.60 2.75 -0.37
C TYR A 79 -1.84 3.11 0.91
N LEU A 80 -2.43 2.82 2.07
CA LEU A 80 -1.82 3.06 3.37
C LEU A 80 -0.55 2.21 3.54
N PHE A 81 -0.66 0.89 3.43
CA PHE A 81 0.46 -0.01 3.69
C PHE A 81 1.53 0.06 2.58
N GLY A 82 1.14 0.33 1.34
CA GLY A 82 2.11 0.59 0.26
C GLY A 82 2.90 1.88 0.49
N GLY A 83 2.26 2.93 0.99
CA GLY A 83 2.93 4.17 1.38
C GLY A 83 3.89 3.98 2.56
N LEU A 84 3.44 3.34 3.64
CA LEU A 84 4.26 3.03 4.81
C LEU A 84 5.45 2.14 4.45
N PHE A 85 5.24 1.12 3.62
CA PHE A 85 6.33 0.28 3.13
C PHE A 85 7.39 1.08 2.39
N THR A 86 6.97 2.00 1.50
CA THR A 86 7.89 2.89 0.78
C THR A 86 8.71 3.71 1.77
N VAL A 87 8.07 4.33 2.76
CA VAL A 87 8.75 5.11 3.82
C VAL A 87 9.73 4.25 4.62
N GLY A 88 9.36 3.01 4.97
CA GLY A 88 10.25 2.10 5.71
C GLY A 88 11.52 1.79 4.92
N VAL A 89 11.36 1.46 3.64
CA VAL A 89 12.49 1.21 2.72
C VAL A 89 13.36 2.47 2.56
N SER A 90 12.74 3.65 2.46
CA SER A 90 13.43 4.95 2.41
C SER A 90 14.42 5.12 3.55
N LEU A 91 13.93 4.90 4.77
CA LEU A 91 14.69 5.07 6.00
C LEU A 91 15.79 4.02 6.13
N PHE A 92 15.51 2.77 5.72
CA PHE A 92 16.48 1.67 5.76
C PHE A 92 17.70 1.92 4.88
N PHE A 93 17.51 2.37 3.64
CA PHE A 93 18.63 2.63 2.74
C PHE A 93 19.27 4.01 2.96
N SER A 94 18.77 4.81 3.92
CA SER A 94 19.29 6.15 4.25
C SER A 94 19.41 7.08 3.03
N VAL A 95 18.49 6.92 2.09
CA VAL A 95 18.46 7.69 0.85
C VAL A 95 17.49 8.84 1.06
N TRP A 96 17.92 10.08 0.83
CA TRP A 96 17.05 11.26 0.92
C TRP A 96 15.97 11.27 -0.17
N GLY A 97 16.28 10.71 -1.35
CA GLY A 97 15.35 10.62 -2.48
C GLY A 97 14.03 9.95 -2.11
N PRO A 98 14.02 8.81 -1.41
CA PRO A 98 12.83 8.15 -0.92
C PRO A 98 11.95 8.92 0.10
N VAL A 99 12.47 9.92 0.83
CA VAL A 99 11.62 10.87 1.61
C VAL A 99 10.89 11.82 0.66
N VAL A 100 11.59 12.31 -0.37
CA VAL A 100 10.97 13.10 -1.45
C VAL A 100 9.94 12.25 -2.21
N VAL A 101 10.25 10.98 -2.47
CA VAL A 101 9.32 10.02 -3.07
C VAL A 101 8.11 9.82 -2.16
N ALA A 102 8.28 9.71 -0.84
CA ALA A 102 7.14 9.64 0.07
C ALA A 102 6.28 10.92 0.04
N LEU A 103 6.92 12.10 0.01
CA LEU A 103 6.23 13.39 -0.12
C LEU A 103 5.44 13.52 -1.43
N VAL A 104 5.85 12.84 -2.50
CA VAL A 104 5.13 12.83 -3.78
C VAL A 104 4.10 11.70 -3.84
N LEU A 105 4.48 10.49 -3.43
CA LEU A 105 3.65 9.30 -3.52
C LEU A 105 2.49 9.34 -2.54
N VAL A 106 2.67 9.77 -1.29
CA VAL A 106 1.58 9.78 -0.30
C VAL A 106 0.43 10.67 -0.78
N PRO A 107 0.63 11.94 -1.20
CA PRO A 107 -0.43 12.75 -1.78
C PRO A 107 -1.03 12.15 -3.05
N MET A 108 -0.21 11.58 -3.93
CA MET A 108 -0.69 10.90 -5.14
C MET A 108 -1.63 9.74 -4.79
N GLN A 109 -1.26 8.90 -3.82
CA GLN A 109 -2.07 7.76 -3.36
C GLN A 109 -3.36 8.25 -2.70
N VAL A 110 -3.32 9.35 -1.93
CA VAL A 110 -4.53 9.98 -1.38
C VAL A 110 -5.46 10.47 -2.48
N VAL A 111 -4.93 11.10 -3.53
CA VAL A 111 -5.73 11.54 -4.69
C VAL A 111 -6.34 10.34 -5.41
N ARG A 112 -5.59 9.26 -5.58
CA ARG A 112 -6.09 8.03 -6.21
C ARG A 112 -7.19 7.37 -5.37
N ALA A 113 -6.97 7.22 -4.07
CA ALA A 113 -7.96 6.71 -3.12
C ALA A 113 -9.25 7.52 -3.22
N ARG A 114 -9.18 8.86 -3.18
CA ARG A 114 -10.36 9.73 -3.31
C ARG A 114 -11.09 9.59 -4.65
N ARG A 115 -10.37 9.37 -5.76
CA ARG A 115 -10.99 9.11 -7.06
C ARG A 115 -11.71 7.76 -7.08
N GLU A 116 -11.09 6.74 -6.49
CA GLU A 116 -11.69 5.42 -6.34
C GLU A 116 -12.94 5.47 -5.46
N GLU A 117 -12.90 6.20 -4.34
CA GLU A 117 -14.07 6.44 -3.49
C GLU A 117 -15.24 7.07 -4.27
N ARG A 118 -14.98 8.03 -5.15
CA ARG A 118 -16.04 8.65 -5.98
C ARG A 118 -16.65 7.66 -6.97
N VAL A 119 -15.82 6.83 -7.59
CA VAL A 119 -16.32 5.79 -8.52
C VAL A 119 -17.14 4.74 -7.77
N LEU A 120 -16.68 4.32 -6.59
CA LEU A 120 -17.41 3.39 -5.75
C LEU A 120 -18.73 4.00 -5.23
N ALA A 121 -18.71 5.26 -4.81
CA ALA A 121 -19.92 5.98 -4.40
C ALA A 121 -20.94 6.08 -5.53
N GLY A 122 -20.49 6.40 -6.75
CA GLY A 122 -21.37 6.48 -7.92
C GLY A 122 -21.96 5.13 -8.32
N ALA A 123 -21.24 4.03 -8.13
CA ALA A 123 -21.69 2.71 -8.53
C ALA A 123 -22.50 1.94 -7.47
N PHE A 124 -22.18 2.14 -6.18
CA PHE A 124 -22.77 1.39 -5.06
C PHE A 124 -23.65 2.25 -4.15
N GLY A 125 -23.71 3.58 -4.35
CA GLY A 125 -24.65 4.48 -3.68
C GLY A 125 -24.68 4.32 -2.16
N GLU A 126 -25.85 3.99 -1.62
CA GLU A 126 -26.06 3.80 -0.17
C GLU A 126 -25.23 2.68 0.45
N GLU A 127 -24.94 1.61 -0.31
CA GLU A 127 -24.11 0.51 0.19
C GLU A 127 -22.71 1.02 0.51
N TYR A 128 -22.16 1.85 -0.38
CA TYR A 128 -20.88 2.51 -0.15
C TYR A 128 -20.96 3.53 1.00
N ALA A 129 -22.06 4.28 1.12
CA ALA A 129 -22.24 5.23 2.22
C ALA A 129 -22.23 4.54 3.60
N ARG A 130 -22.96 3.42 3.75
CA ARG A 130 -22.93 2.59 4.98
C ARG A 130 -21.56 1.98 5.23
N TYR A 131 -20.87 1.55 4.18
CA TYR A 131 -19.51 1.07 4.30
C TYR A 131 -18.56 2.18 4.78
N LYS A 132 -18.72 3.40 4.25
CA LYS A 132 -17.90 4.55 4.60
C LYS A 132 -18.07 4.99 6.05
N SER A 133 -19.29 4.95 6.59
CA SER A 133 -19.55 5.37 7.97
C SER A 133 -18.94 4.45 9.04
N ARG A 134 -18.69 3.18 8.70
CA ARG A 134 -18.10 2.18 9.62
C ARG A 134 -16.59 1.97 9.45
N THR A 135 -15.94 2.75 8.59
CA THR A 135 -14.52 2.57 8.22
C THR A 135 -13.71 3.84 8.35
N TRP A 136 -12.43 3.64 8.65
CA TRP A 136 -11.37 4.64 8.64
C TRP A 136 -10.83 4.80 7.22
N PHE A 137 -10.02 5.84 7.04
CA PHE A 137 -9.50 6.33 5.75
C PHE A 137 -9.31 5.30 4.62
#